data_AF-A0AAU4EYN6-F1
#
_entry.id   AF-A0AAU4EYN6-F1
#
_cell.length_a   1.000
_cell.length_b   1.000
_cell.length_c   1.000
_cell.angle_alpha   90.00
_cell.angle_beta   90.00
_cell.angle_gamma   90.00
#
_symmetry.space_group_name_H-M   'P 1'
#
loop_
_entity.id
_entity.type
_entity.pdbx_description
1 polymer ?
#
loop_
_entity_poly.entity_id
_entity_poly.type
_entity_poly.pdbx_seq_one_letter_code
_entity_poly.pdbx_strand_id
1 'polypeptide(L)'
;MNRLMVFLDTIRDHLDLHQLPPVAALTVRTWSDPLTVQLDTHRLPDVAGALLTWANTLDDVSASLWRVHDGDSVHLSVVGRTPCGIPVHVYGGVAYDSAVFPDLPAGQRQDMPVFQLRQWTRPGEVAA
;
A
#
# COMPACT_ATOMS: atom_id res chain seq x y z
N MET A 1 7.18 -28.25 -7.84
CA MET A 1 6.96 -26.97 -8.55
C MET A 1 7.73 -25.88 -7.84
N ASN A 2 8.52 -25.06 -8.56
CA ASN A 2 9.33 -24.01 -7.94
C ASN A 2 8.42 -22.83 -7.54
N ARG A 3 8.17 -22.65 -6.24
CA ARG A 3 7.27 -21.60 -5.72
C ARG A 3 7.69 -20.20 -6.14
N LEU A 4 8.99 -19.94 -6.26
CA LEU A 4 9.50 -18.65 -6.70
C LEU A 4 9.03 -18.31 -8.11
N MET A 5 9.10 -19.29 -9.03
CA MET A 5 8.62 -19.09 -10.40
C MET A 5 7.13 -18.80 -10.44
N VAL A 6 6.33 -19.53 -9.67
CA VAL A 6 4.87 -19.29 -9.58
C VAL A 6 4.58 -17.85 -9.13
N PHE A 7 5.30 -17.33 -8.14
CA PHE A 7 5.08 -15.96 -7.66
C PHE A 7 5.56 -14.91 -8.66
N LEU A 8 6.67 -15.16 -9.36
CA LEU A 8 7.17 -14.29 -10.43
C LEU A 8 6.20 -14.22 -11.62
N ASP A 9 5.68 -15.37 -12.04
CA ASP A 9 4.70 -15.45 -13.14
C ASP A 9 3.40 -14.76 -12.71
N THR A 10 2.94 -15.01 -11.49
CA THR A 10 1.72 -14.36 -10.94
C THR A 10 1.84 -12.84 -10.94
N ILE A 11 2.93 -12.28 -10.40
CA ILE A 11 3.06 -10.81 -10.33
C ILE A 11 3.28 -10.21 -11.70
N ARG A 12 3.97 -10.90 -12.61
CA ARG A 12 4.10 -10.48 -14.00
C ARG A 12 2.72 -10.38 -14.67
N ASP A 13 1.94 -11.44 -14.60
CA ASP A 13 0.59 -11.48 -15.21
C ASP A 13 -0.32 -10.39 -14.60
N HIS A 14 -0.21 -10.15 -13.29
CA HIS A 14 -0.97 -9.09 -12.61
C HIS A 14 -0.58 -7.69 -13.08
N LEU A 15 0.72 -7.43 -13.25
CA LEU A 15 1.24 -6.16 -13.77
C LEU A 15 0.90 -5.96 -15.25
N ASP A 16 0.86 -7.03 -16.05
CA ASP A 16 0.50 -6.97 -17.48
C ASP A 16 -1.02 -6.74 -17.67
N LEU A 17 -1.86 -7.26 -16.76
CA LEU A 17 -3.33 -7.15 -16.85
C LEU A 17 -3.87 -5.78 -16.40
N HIS A 18 -3.19 -5.13 -15.45
CA HIS A 18 -3.70 -3.92 -14.80
C HIS A 18 -2.79 -2.71 -15.03
N GLN A 19 -3.39 -1.56 -15.30
CA GLN A 19 -2.67 -0.28 -15.32
C GLN A 19 -2.39 0.17 -13.89
N LEU A 20 -1.31 -0.34 -13.32
CA LEU A 20 -0.89 -0.05 -11.96
C LEU A 20 0.08 1.14 -11.93
N PRO A 21 0.05 1.94 -10.84
CA PRO A 21 0.96 3.08 -10.68
C PRO A 21 2.43 2.62 -10.59
N PRO A 22 3.40 3.50 -10.89
CA PRO A 22 4.81 3.20 -10.77
C PRO A 22 5.21 2.70 -9.37
N VAL A 23 6.10 1.71 -9.34
CA VAL A 23 6.61 1.09 -8.12
C VAL A 23 8.11 1.32 -8.02
N ALA A 24 8.59 1.67 -6.83
CA ALA A 24 10.01 1.86 -6.57
C ALA A 24 10.73 0.51 -6.38
N ALA A 25 10.04 -0.45 -5.76
CA ALA A 25 10.58 -1.78 -5.52
C ALA A 25 9.47 -2.84 -5.49
N LEU A 26 9.80 -4.01 -6.03
CA LEU A 26 9.02 -5.24 -5.91
C LEU A 26 9.91 -6.32 -5.29
N THR A 27 9.47 -6.90 -4.19
CA THR A 27 10.18 -7.98 -3.49
C THR A 27 9.35 -9.26 -3.55
N VAL A 28 9.98 -10.36 -3.98
CA VAL A 28 9.36 -11.69 -4.03
C VAL A 28 10.04 -12.61 -3.03
N ARG A 29 9.25 -13.26 -2.15
CA ARG A 29 9.74 -14.15 -1.08
C ARG A 29 8.99 -15.48 -1.09
N THR A 30 9.61 -16.53 -0.56
CA THR A 30 9.05 -17.90 -0.59
C THR A 30 8.39 -18.35 0.72
N TRP A 31 8.46 -17.55 1.79
CA TRP A 31 8.15 -18.00 3.15
C TRP A 31 7.24 -17.06 3.96
N SER A 32 7.24 -15.76 3.67
CA SER A 32 6.32 -14.76 4.26
C SER A 32 6.13 -13.60 3.29
N ASP A 33 4.92 -13.02 3.25
CA ASP A 33 4.52 -11.91 2.37
C ASP A 33 5.09 -12.06 0.96
N PRO A 34 4.61 -13.06 0.20
CA PRO A 34 5.30 -13.56 -0.97
C PRO A 34 5.51 -12.48 -2.02
N LEU A 35 4.63 -11.47 -2.07
CA LEU A 35 4.76 -10.29 -2.90
C LEU A 35 4.65 -9.03 -2.04
N THR A 36 5.71 -8.22 -2.02
CA THR A 36 5.71 -6.91 -1.37
C THR A 36 6.05 -5.83 -2.39
N VAL A 37 5.23 -4.80 -2.48
CA VAL A 37 5.35 -3.68 -3.43
C VAL A 37 5.53 -2.38 -2.66
N GLN A 38 6.57 -1.62 -3.02
CA GLN A 38 6.76 -0.25 -2.56
C GLN A 38 6.42 0.73 -3.68
N LEU A 39 5.55 1.68 -3.40
CA LEU A 39 5.16 2.73 -4.34
C LEU A 39 6.28 3.75 -4.57
N ASP A 40 6.36 4.31 -5.78
CA ASP A 40 7.32 5.37 -6.15
C ASP A 40 6.77 6.79 -5.94
N THR A 41 6.06 6.99 -4.84
CA THR A 41 5.52 8.31 -4.48
C THR A 41 5.43 8.46 -2.97
N HIS A 42 5.42 9.72 -2.51
CA HIS A 42 5.54 10.09 -1.10
C HIS A 42 4.54 11.17 -0.66
N ARG A 43 3.75 11.73 -1.59
CA ARG A 43 2.69 12.68 -1.26
C ARG A 43 1.43 11.93 -0.90
N LEU A 44 0.74 12.35 0.16
CA LEU A 44 -0.44 11.64 0.66
C LEU A 44 -1.52 11.39 -0.41
N PRO A 45 -1.92 12.36 -1.25
CA PRO A 45 -2.92 12.09 -2.29
C PRO A 45 -2.46 11.07 -3.32
N ASP A 46 -1.19 11.13 -3.71
CA ASP A 46 -0.60 10.24 -4.70
C ASP A 46 -0.45 8.83 -4.14
N VAL A 47 0.03 8.68 -2.90
CA VAL A 47 0.11 7.39 -2.19
C VAL A 47 -1.28 6.80 -2.00
N ALA A 48 -2.25 7.58 -1.55
CA ALA A 48 -3.61 7.09 -1.34
C ALA A 48 -4.28 6.66 -2.64
N GLY A 49 -4.09 7.42 -3.73
CA GLY A 49 -4.61 7.08 -5.06
C GLY A 49 -3.97 5.83 -5.64
N ALA A 50 -2.65 5.68 -5.46
CA ALA A 50 -1.94 4.49 -5.88
C ALA A 50 -2.39 3.25 -5.09
N LEU A 51 -2.50 3.35 -3.76
CA LEU A 51 -3.00 2.25 -2.91
C LEU A 51 -4.44 1.85 -3.26
N LEU A 52 -5.30 2.82 -3.59
CA LEU A 52 -6.66 2.52 -4.08
C LEU A 52 -6.66 1.79 -5.41
N THR A 53 -5.78 2.20 -6.32
CA THR A 53 -5.65 1.55 -7.63
C THR A 53 -5.25 0.09 -7.44
N TRP A 54 -4.29 -0.18 -6.55
CA TRP A 54 -3.93 -1.54 -6.16
C TRP A 54 -5.08 -2.30 -5.48
N ALA A 55 -5.75 -1.68 -4.50
CA ALA A 55 -6.87 -2.28 -3.78
C ALA A 55 -8.00 -2.73 -4.72
N ASN A 56 -8.27 -1.99 -5.81
CA ASN A 56 -9.30 -2.35 -6.78
C ASN A 56 -8.94 -3.56 -7.67
N THR A 57 -7.69 -4.04 -7.61
CA THR A 57 -7.21 -5.22 -8.38
C THR A 57 -7.06 -6.46 -7.51
N LEU A 58 -7.25 -6.34 -6.20
CA LEU A 58 -7.00 -7.40 -5.23
C LEU A 58 -8.30 -7.85 -4.57
N ASP A 59 -8.32 -9.12 -4.17
CA ASP A 59 -9.37 -9.70 -3.34
C ASP A 59 -9.03 -9.58 -1.84
N ASP A 60 -10.04 -9.64 -0.98
CA ASP A 60 -9.92 -9.64 0.49
C ASP A 60 -9.07 -8.48 1.07
N VAL A 61 -9.26 -7.28 0.53
CA VAL A 61 -8.40 -6.12 0.85
C VAL A 61 -8.64 -5.58 2.25
N SER A 62 -7.56 -5.44 3.02
CA SER A 62 -7.47 -4.63 4.22
C SER A 62 -6.48 -3.48 4.04
N ALA A 63 -6.67 -2.40 4.78
CA ALA A 63 -5.76 -1.26 4.80
C ALA A 63 -5.29 -0.98 6.22
N SER A 64 -4.04 -0.54 6.35
CA SER A 64 -3.47 -0.16 7.64
C SER A 64 -2.53 1.02 7.48
N LEU A 65 -2.24 1.66 8.59
CA LEU A 65 -1.26 2.72 8.68
C LEU A 65 -0.35 2.46 9.88
N TRP A 66 0.92 2.84 9.76
CA TRP A 66 1.93 2.63 10.79
C TRP A 66 2.83 3.85 10.86
N ARG A 67 2.85 4.54 12.01
CA ARG A 67 3.84 5.59 12.24
C ARG A 67 5.15 4.94 12.64
N VAL A 68 6.21 5.24 11.89
CA VAL A 68 7.52 4.66 12.17
C VAL A 68 8.02 5.11 13.55
N HIS A 69 9.00 4.39 14.11
CA HIS A 69 9.51 4.67 15.46
C HIS A 69 10.09 6.07 15.62
N ASP A 70 10.76 6.59 14.59
CA ASP A 70 11.32 7.95 14.59
C ASP A 70 10.22 9.04 14.54
N GLY A 71 8.99 8.66 14.19
CA GLY A 71 7.81 9.51 14.32
C GLY A 71 7.55 10.48 13.17
N ASP A 72 8.50 10.65 12.24
CA ASP A 72 8.44 11.65 11.16
C ASP A 72 7.72 11.16 9.90
N SER A 73 7.46 9.85 9.79
CA SER A 73 6.76 9.27 8.65
C SER A 73 5.67 8.29 9.05
N VAL A 74 4.68 8.17 8.17
CA VAL A 74 3.59 7.19 8.25
C VAL A 74 3.66 6.31 7.03
N HIS A 75 3.73 5.01 7.25
CA HIS A 75 3.58 4.01 6.21
C HIS A 75 2.11 3.68 6.06
N LEU A 76 1.56 3.90 4.88
CA LEU A 76 0.23 3.44 4.51
C LEU A 76 0.39 2.15 3.73
N SER A 77 -0.47 1.17 3.98
CA SER A 77 -0.45 -0.08 3.23
C SER A 77 -1.83 -0.65 2.98
N VAL A 78 -1.90 -1.45 1.92
CA VAL A 78 -3.00 -2.38 1.67
C VAL A 78 -2.45 -3.80 1.57
N VAL A 79 -3.18 -4.75 2.14
CA VAL A 79 -2.91 -6.18 2.01
C VAL A 79 -4.12 -6.79 1.35
N GLY A 80 -3.89 -7.62 0.33
CA GLY A 80 -4.95 -8.35 -0.36
C GLY A 80 -4.38 -9.59 -1.03
N ARG A 81 -5.15 -10.18 -1.94
CA ARG A 81 -4.72 -11.35 -2.72
C ARG A 81 -4.89 -11.06 -4.21
N THR A 82 -3.99 -11.56 -5.03
CA THR A 82 -4.24 -11.62 -6.48
C THR A 82 -5.43 -12.56 -6.75
N PRO A 83 -6.05 -12.52 -7.94
CA PRO A 83 -7.15 -13.42 -8.30
C PRO A 83 -6.81 -14.92 -8.22
N CYS A 84 -5.53 -15.28 -8.29
CA CYS A 84 -5.05 -16.66 -8.09
C CYS A 84 -4.73 -17.00 -6.61
N GLY A 85 -5.05 -16.10 -5.67
CA GLY A 85 -4.98 -16.31 -4.23
C GLY A 85 -3.62 -15.97 -3.58
N ILE A 86 -2.67 -15.40 -4.33
CA ILE A 86 -1.33 -15.07 -3.81
C ILE A 86 -1.40 -13.75 -3.02
N PRO A 87 -0.98 -13.74 -1.74
CA PRO A 87 -0.97 -12.51 -0.94
C PRO A 87 -0.04 -11.45 -1.51
N VAL A 88 -0.52 -10.20 -1.54
CA VAL A 88 0.23 -9.02 -1.94
C VAL A 88 0.13 -7.97 -0.84
N HIS A 89 1.26 -7.41 -0.44
CA HIS A 89 1.34 -6.27 0.45
C HIS A 89 1.89 -5.08 -0.33
N VAL A 90 1.10 -4.01 -0.46
CA VAL A 90 1.49 -2.79 -1.15
C VAL A 90 1.59 -1.67 -0.12
N TYR A 91 2.67 -0.90 -0.14
CA TYR A 91 2.85 0.19 0.81
C TYR A 91 3.55 1.40 0.19
N GLY A 92 3.33 2.56 0.83
CA GLY A 92 4.01 3.82 0.55
C GLY A 92 4.22 4.61 1.83
N GLY A 93 5.24 5.45 1.86
CA GLY A 93 5.55 6.32 3.00
C GLY A 93 5.12 7.76 2.72
N VAL A 94 4.57 8.43 3.72
CA VAL A 94 4.25 9.87 3.69
C VAL A 94 4.85 10.55 4.92
N ALA A 95 5.06 11.86 4.85
CA ALA A 95 5.41 12.65 6.03
C ALA A 95 4.27 12.59 7.06
N TYR A 96 4.63 12.53 8.34
CA TYR A 96 3.65 12.64 9.41
C TYR A 96 3.11 14.07 9.50
N ASP A 97 1.78 14.19 9.48
CA ASP A 97 1.05 15.41 9.78
C ASP A 97 0.01 15.11 10.86
N SER A 98 0.12 15.78 12.01
CA SER A 98 -0.80 15.60 13.13
C SER A 98 -2.25 16.01 12.82
N ALA A 99 -2.47 16.89 11.84
CA ALA A 99 -3.82 17.25 11.41
C ALA A 99 -4.48 16.11 10.61
N VAL A 100 -3.69 15.29 9.92
CA VAL A 100 -4.16 14.13 9.15
C VAL A 100 -4.19 12.87 10.02
N PHE A 101 -3.24 12.72 10.94
CA PHE A 101 -3.04 11.55 11.79
C PHE A 101 -3.05 11.91 13.29
N PRO A 102 -4.17 12.43 13.82
CA PRO A 102 -4.23 12.99 15.18
C PRO A 102 -4.02 11.94 16.28
N ASP A 103 -4.40 10.68 16.04
CA ASP A 103 -4.42 9.62 17.05
C ASP A 103 -3.45 8.48 16.75
N LEU A 104 -2.32 8.80 16.11
CA LEU A 104 -1.31 7.81 15.72
C LEU A 104 0.03 8.04 16.44
N PRO A 105 0.25 7.36 17.59
CA PRO A 105 1.53 7.43 18.30
C PRO A 105 2.68 6.82 17.47
N ALA A 106 3.90 7.29 17.70
CA ALA A 106 5.09 6.71 17.06
C ALA A 106 5.24 5.23 17.40
N GLY A 107 5.62 4.43 16.39
CA GLY A 107 5.74 2.97 16.48
C GLY A 107 4.41 2.21 16.42
N GLN A 108 3.26 2.88 16.45
CA GLN A 108 1.95 2.21 16.46
C GLN A 108 1.40 1.97 15.07
N ARG A 109 0.79 0.79 14.91
CA ARG A 109 0.04 0.39 13.72
C ARG A 109 -1.45 0.40 14.03
N GLN A 110 -2.23 0.88 13.09
CA GLN A 110 -3.69 0.94 13.19
C GLN A 110 -4.31 0.48 11.87
N ASP A 111 -5.35 -0.35 11.98
CA ASP A 111 -6.17 -0.71 10.83
C ASP A 111 -7.11 0.44 10.47
N MET A 112 -7.35 0.62 9.18
CA MET A 112 -8.25 1.65 8.68
C MET A 112 -9.16 1.11 7.59
N PRO A 113 -10.36 1.67 7.41
CA PRO A 113 -11.20 1.27 6.30
C PRO A 113 -10.63 1.78 4.98
N VAL A 114 -10.68 0.97 3.92
CA VAL A 114 -10.17 1.31 2.58
C VAL A 114 -10.78 2.60 2.02
N PHE A 115 -12.03 2.93 2.38
CA PHE A 115 -12.65 4.17 1.92
C PHE A 115 -11.92 5.43 2.42
N GLN A 116 -11.16 5.35 3.51
CA GLN A 116 -10.38 6.48 4.03
C GLN A 116 -9.36 6.96 3.00
N LEU A 117 -8.75 6.04 2.25
CA LEU A 117 -7.85 6.38 1.15
C LEU A 117 -8.54 7.28 0.11
N ARG A 118 -9.85 7.10 -0.14
CA ARG A 118 -10.60 7.92 -1.11
C ARG A 118 -10.81 9.36 -0.64
N GLN A 119 -10.75 9.59 0.66
CA GLN A 119 -10.83 10.94 1.22
C GLN A 119 -9.49 11.66 1.03
N TRP A 120 -8.37 10.93 1.15
CA TRP A 120 -7.03 11.48 1.00
C TRP A 120 -6.59 11.71 -0.45
N THR A 121 -7.25 11.11 -1.44
CA THR A 121 -6.96 11.41 -2.87
C THR A 121 -7.37 12.81 -3.28
N ARG A 122 -8.27 13.45 -2.53
CA ARG A 122 -8.65 14.84 -2.79
C ARG A 122 -7.56 15.73 -2.20
N PRO A 123 -6.95 16.63 -2.97
CA PRO A 123 -6.10 17.65 -2.37
C PRO A 123 -6.95 18.42 -1.36
N GLY A 124 -6.54 18.38 -0.09
CA GLY A 124 -7.14 19.21 0.93
C GLY A 124 -6.94 20.67 0.53
N GLU A 125 -8.04 21.39 0.34
CA GLU A 125 -8.05 22.84 0.39
C GLU A 125 -7.68 23.23 1.83
N VAL A 126 -6.38 23.44 2.06
CA VAL A 126 -5.89 23.98 3.33
C VAL A 126 -6.28 25.45 3.30
N ALA A 127 -7.36 25.80 4.02
CA ALA A 127 -7.76 27.18 4.25
C ALA A 127 -6.54 27.96 4.76
N ALA A 128 -6.14 28.96 3.98
CA ALA A 128 -5.09 29.92 4.29
C ALA A 128 -5.51 30.87 5.42
#